data_AF-A0A8H5FR23-F1
#
_entry.id   AF-A0A8H5FR23-F1
#
_cell.length_a   1.000
_cell.length_b   1.000
_cell.length_c   1.000
_cell.angle_alpha   90.00
_cell.angle_beta   90.00
_cell.angle_gamma   90.00
#
_symmetry.space_group_name_H-M   'P 1'
#
loop_
_entity.id
_entity.type
_entity.pdbx_description
1 polymer ?
#
loop_
_entity_poly.entity_id
_entity_poly.type
_entity_poly.pdbx_seq_one_letter_code
_entity_poly.pdbx_strand_id
1 'polypeptide(L)'
;MVPHDIMNTISGPAARLDYHSSSRASLRSCSSKSTTTTTATMSTTTVTPTSSISATASPSSSKSDKSDSHQSDKAAPKDKHVSPSSTPTPAKDKKGPPPADSSSSSKDKGIASGETDEDIIDMDTFKQILELDEDDEHEFSLEMVEAYYSQAGTTFIDMNAALESKDLEKLSDLGHFLKGSSAALGVSKVRNSCEKIQNYGALRDDEALPLKPEVAIERITNLLSQVKEEYEVAEAWLKKYYGKEGD
;
A
#
# COMPACT_ATOMS: atom_id res chain seq x y z
N MET A 1 -15.30 -10.67 73.73
CA MET A 1 -15.56 -12.10 73.43
C MET A 1 -16.02 -12.21 71.99
N VAL A 2 -15.31 -12.96 71.16
CA VAL A 2 -15.75 -13.37 69.81
C VAL A 2 -15.28 -14.82 69.63
N PRO A 3 -16.15 -15.79 69.34
CA PRO A 3 -15.72 -17.18 69.13
C PRO A 3 -15.80 -17.63 67.66
N HIS A 4 -14.72 -18.30 67.24
CA HIS A 4 -14.65 -19.46 66.35
C HIS A 4 -14.98 -19.33 64.85
N ASP A 5 -13.88 -19.31 64.07
CA ASP A 5 -13.52 -20.31 63.05
C ASP A 5 -14.62 -21.06 62.29
N ILE A 6 -14.61 -20.87 60.96
CA ILE A 6 -14.71 -21.98 60.00
C ILE A 6 -13.54 -21.87 59.02
N MET A 7 -12.53 -22.72 59.17
CA MET A 7 -11.59 -23.02 58.09
C MET A 7 -12.31 -23.86 57.02
N ASN A 8 -12.05 -23.58 55.74
CA ASN A 8 -12.25 -24.60 54.71
C ASN A 8 -11.09 -24.60 53.71
N THR A 9 -10.39 -25.73 53.66
CA THR A 9 -9.25 -26.00 52.78
C THR A 9 -9.63 -27.08 51.78
N ILE A 10 -9.61 -26.76 50.48
CA ILE A 10 -9.45 -27.66 49.31
C ILE A 10 -8.84 -26.75 48.22
N SER A 11 -7.64 -26.94 47.66
CA SER A 11 -6.89 -28.11 47.17
C SER A 11 -7.40 -28.65 45.82
N GLY A 12 -6.88 -28.09 44.71
CA GLY A 12 -7.15 -28.54 43.34
C GLY A 12 -6.11 -27.94 42.36
N PRO A 13 -5.64 -28.66 41.32
CA PRO A 13 -4.25 -28.52 40.89
C PRO A 13 -4.01 -27.71 39.60
N ALA A 14 -2.77 -27.26 39.46
CA ALA A 14 -2.23 -26.74 38.20
C ALA A 14 -1.92 -27.87 37.20
N ALA A 15 -2.35 -27.69 35.94
CA ALA A 15 -1.82 -28.38 34.76
C ALA A 15 -1.30 -27.27 33.84
N ARG A 16 0.02 -27.05 33.72
CA ARG A 16 1.05 -27.86 33.03
C ARG A 16 1.00 -27.67 31.52
N LEU A 17 2.05 -27.05 31.00
CA LEU A 17 2.30 -26.84 29.56
C LEU A 17 2.50 -28.17 28.84
N ASP A 18 1.99 -28.26 27.60
CA ASP A 18 2.50 -29.17 26.57
C ASP A 18 2.65 -28.44 25.23
N TYR A 19 3.81 -27.77 25.10
CA TYR A 19 4.30 -27.09 23.91
C TYR A 19 4.58 -28.09 22.77
N HIS A 20 3.68 -28.17 21.79
CA HIS A 20 3.87 -29.03 20.61
C HIS A 20 4.66 -28.34 19.50
N SER A 21 5.98 -28.51 19.55
CA SER A 21 6.87 -28.15 18.44
C SER A 21 6.70 -29.12 17.27
N SER A 22 6.27 -28.62 16.10
CA SER A 22 6.28 -29.39 14.84
C SER A 22 7.36 -28.86 13.89
N SER A 23 8.61 -29.19 14.21
CA SER A 23 9.71 -29.13 13.22
C SER A 23 9.79 -30.43 12.42
N ARG A 24 9.45 -30.40 11.14
CA ARG A 24 9.85 -31.42 10.16
C ARG A 24 10.38 -30.79 8.89
N ALA A 25 11.67 -30.42 8.93
CA ALA A 25 12.45 -30.21 7.73
C ALA A 25 12.55 -31.54 6.94
N SER A 26 12.22 -31.51 5.65
CA SER A 26 12.46 -32.63 4.74
C SER A 26 13.55 -32.25 3.74
N LEU A 27 14.80 -32.42 4.14
CA LEU A 27 15.95 -32.31 3.26
C LEU A 27 16.13 -33.62 2.47
N ARG A 28 16.09 -33.55 1.13
CA ARG A 28 16.72 -34.56 0.27
C ARG A 28 17.62 -33.87 -0.74
N SER A 29 18.85 -34.37 -0.84
CA SER A 29 19.91 -33.81 -1.68
C SER A 29 20.24 -34.76 -2.85
N CYS A 30 20.72 -34.15 -3.93
CA CYS A 30 21.49 -34.66 -5.07
C CYS A 30 21.44 -36.17 -5.44
N SER A 31 21.11 -36.47 -6.71
CA SER A 31 22.13 -36.74 -7.74
C SER A 31 21.58 -37.34 -9.05
N SER A 32 21.90 -36.67 -10.15
CA SER A 32 22.38 -37.21 -11.45
C SER A 32 21.97 -38.61 -11.93
N LYS A 33 21.34 -38.68 -13.12
CA LYS A 33 22.02 -39.14 -14.36
C LYS A 33 21.13 -39.03 -15.62
N SER A 34 21.78 -38.80 -16.75
CA SER A 34 21.24 -38.90 -18.11
C SER A 34 21.46 -40.30 -18.68
N THR A 35 20.53 -40.83 -19.48
CA THR A 35 20.75 -41.68 -20.68
C THR A 35 19.42 -42.09 -21.34
N THR A 36 19.15 -41.53 -22.52
CA THR A 36 18.81 -42.18 -23.82
C THR A 36 18.05 -43.52 -23.89
N THR A 37 17.10 -43.62 -24.85
CA THR A 37 16.84 -44.72 -25.84
C THR A 37 15.36 -44.64 -26.34
N THR A 38 15.04 -44.08 -27.54
CA THR A 38 14.78 -44.80 -28.83
C THR A 38 13.26 -45.11 -29.02
N THR A 39 12.53 -44.92 -30.14
CA THR A 39 12.84 -44.78 -31.59
C THR A 39 11.73 -44.03 -32.39
N ALA A 40 12.07 -43.59 -33.60
CA ALA A 40 11.24 -43.49 -34.83
C ALA A 40 10.14 -42.38 -34.91
N THR A 41 9.83 -41.77 -36.07
CA THR A 41 10.17 -42.11 -37.47
C THR A 41 10.45 -40.86 -38.35
N MET A 42 11.01 -41.11 -39.54
CA MET A 42 11.56 -40.20 -40.57
C MET A 42 10.46 -39.41 -41.34
N SER A 43 10.70 -38.45 -42.26
CA SER A 43 11.86 -38.20 -43.15
C SER A 43 12.05 -36.73 -43.55
N THR A 44 13.28 -36.41 -43.97
CA THR A 44 13.75 -35.14 -44.55
C THR A 44 13.76 -35.15 -46.08
N THR A 45 13.84 -33.96 -46.69
CA THR A 45 14.33 -33.76 -48.07
C THR A 45 15.53 -32.80 -48.04
N THR A 46 16.62 -33.16 -48.72
CA THR A 46 17.91 -32.46 -48.65
C THR A 46 18.50 -32.25 -50.04
N VAL A 47 19.11 -31.10 -50.33
CA VAL A 47 20.07 -30.95 -51.44
C VAL A 47 21.20 -29.96 -51.11
N THR A 48 22.43 -30.39 -51.36
CA THR A 48 23.71 -29.64 -51.37
C THR A 48 24.61 -30.30 -52.43
N PRO A 49 25.47 -29.56 -53.16
CA PRO A 49 26.94 -29.67 -52.97
C PRO A 49 27.69 -28.31 -53.14
N THR A 50 28.83 -27.95 -52.53
CA THR A 50 30.20 -28.53 -52.32
C THR A 50 31.26 -27.88 -53.23
N SER A 51 32.45 -27.56 -52.66
CA SER A 51 33.73 -27.06 -53.29
C SER A 51 33.94 -25.54 -53.35
N SER A 52 35.14 -24.93 -53.23
CA SER A 52 36.48 -25.37 -52.76
C SER A 52 37.49 -24.19 -52.61
N ILE A 53 38.49 -24.34 -51.72
CA ILE A 53 39.87 -23.77 -51.65
C ILE A 53 40.24 -22.25 -51.55
N SER A 54 41.11 -21.98 -50.56
CA SER A 54 42.36 -21.14 -50.55
C SER A 54 42.42 -19.62 -50.85
N ALA A 55 42.64 -18.86 -49.76
CA ALA A 55 43.87 -18.10 -49.42
C ALA A 55 44.38 -16.83 -50.19
N THR A 56 44.87 -15.89 -49.36
CA THR A 56 45.98 -14.92 -49.53
C THR A 56 45.84 -13.57 -50.30
N ALA A 57 46.22 -12.52 -49.55
CA ALA A 57 46.99 -11.33 -49.92
C ALA A 57 46.37 -10.14 -50.71
N SER A 58 46.42 -8.96 -50.10
CA SER A 58 46.47 -7.64 -50.75
C SER A 58 47.83 -7.44 -51.47
N PRO A 59 47.99 -6.52 -52.45
CA PRO A 59 48.13 -5.08 -52.11
C PRO A 59 47.70 -4.02 -53.17
N SER A 60 47.39 -2.82 -52.65
CA SER A 60 47.78 -1.46 -53.09
C SER A 60 47.68 -0.94 -54.55
N SER A 61 47.18 0.32 -54.62
CA SER A 61 47.48 1.37 -55.63
C SER A 61 46.75 1.28 -57.00
N SER A 62 46.46 2.37 -57.74
CA SER A 62 46.93 3.77 -57.71
C SER A 62 46.02 4.77 -58.48
N LYS A 63 46.02 6.05 -58.06
CA LYS A 63 45.97 7.31 -58.88
C LYS A 63 44.67 7.72 -59.62
N SER A 64 44.39 9.03 -59.88
CA SER A 64 44.92 10.29 -59.31
C SER A 64 44.14 11.55 -59.76
N ASP A 65 44.53 12.71 -59.18
CA ASP A 65 44.24 14.13 -59.55
C ASP A 65 42.81 14.64 -59.22
N LYS A 66 42.55 15.92 -58.86
CA LYS A 66 43.34 17.15 -58.51
C LYS A 66 42.43 18.08 -57.64
N SER A 67 42.75 19.27 -57.10
CA SER A 67 43.86 20.24 -57.19
C SER A 67 43.97 21.10 -55.90
N ASP A 68 45.14 21.66 -55.68
CA ASP A 68 45.67 22.62 -54.68
C ASP A 68 44.77 23.81 -54.18
N SER A 69 44.82 24.16 -52.88
CA SER A 69 45.34 25.48 -52.37
C SER A 69 44.97 25.88 -50.91
N HIS A 70 45.75 26.84 -50.38
CA HIS A 70 45.97 27.34 -49.00
C HIS A 70 44.80 27.74 -48.05
N GLN A 71 44.96 27.37 -46.76
CA GLN A 71 45.23 28.23 -45.56
C GLN A 71 44.33 29.45 -45.16
N SER A 72 44.08 29.56 -43.85
CA SER A 72 43.80 30.77 -43.02
C SER A 72 42.35 31.21 -42.70
N ASP A 73 42.10 31.28 -41.39
CA ASP A 73 41.29 32.25 -40.60
C ASP A 73 39.96 32.91 -41.06
N LYS A 74 38.97 32.77 -40.14
CA LYS A 74 38.04 33.81 -39.62
C LYS A 74 36.65 34.07 -40.29
N ALA A 75 35.63 33.80 -39.46
CA ALA A 75 34.25 34.37 -39.41
C ALA A 75 33.11 33.81 -40.31
N ALA A 76 32.07 33.26 -39.62
CA ALA A 76 30.60 33.42 -39.76
C ALA A 76 29.94 33.64 -41.16
N PRO A 77 28.77 33.02 -41.48
CA PRO A 77 27.54 33.21 -40.67
C PRO A 77 26.42 32.11 -40.64
N LYS A 78 25.57 32.22 -39.61
CA LYS A 78 24.08 32.05 -39.51
C LYS A 78 23.32 30.94 -40.29
N ASP A 79 22.62 30.09 -39.51
CA ASP A 79 21.14 29.87 -39.51
C ASP A 79 20.77 29.22 -38.15
N LYS A 80 19.78 29.66 -37.35
CA LYS A 80 18.29 29.57 -37.45
C LYS A 80 17.79 28.11 -37.58
N HIS A 81 16.83 27.59 -36.78
CA HIS A 81 15.91 28.21 -35.81
C HIS A 81 15.39 27.17 -34.77
N VAL A 82 15.59 27.47 -33.47
CA VAL A 82 14.63 27.37 -32.33
C VAL A 82 14.08 26.01 -31.84
N SER A 83 14.41 25.74 -30.57
CA SER A 83 13.57 25.08 -29.57
C SER A 83 12.93 26.15 -28.67
N PRO A 84 11.82 25.87 -27.96
CA PRO A 84 11.88 26.16 -26.52
C PRO A 84 11.18 25.15 -25.60
N SER A 85 11.75 25.02 -24.40
CA SER A 85 11.04 24.66 -23.16
C SER A 85 10.42 25.91 -22.54
N SER A 86 9.24 25.79 -21.90
CA SER A 86 8.77 26.82 -20.95
C SER A 86 7.65 26.34 -20.02
N THR A 87 7.93 26.38 -18.71
CA THR A 87 6.96 26.65 -17.63
C THR A 87 6.17 27.94 -17.85
N PRO A 88 5.02 28.13 -17.15
CA PRO A 88 4.84 29.45 -16.52
C PRO A 88 4.12 29.48 -15.16
N THR A 89 4.57 30.42 -14.32
CA THR A 89 3.89 31.11 -13.19
C THR A 89 4.60 32.48 -13.02
N PRO A 90 4.06 33.51 -12.33
CA PRO A 90 2.67 33.87 -12.02
C PRO A 90 2.33 35.40 -12.15
N ALA A 91 1.04 35.79 -12.17
CA ALA A 91 0.49 37.08 -11.67
C ALA A 91 -1.06 37.07 -11.74
N LYS A 92 -1.81 37.11 -10.63
CA LYS A 92 -2.38 38.29 -9.91
C LYS A 92 -3.39 39.15 -10.72
N ASP A 93 -4.69 39.00 -10.43
CA ASP A 93 -5.48 40.08 -9.79
C ASP A 93 -6.81 39.57 -9.16
N LYS A 94 -7.55 40.44 -8.45
CA LYS A 94 -8.45 40.10 -7.31
C LYS A 94 -9.96 40.06 -7.61
N LYS A 95 -10.72 39.16 -6.94
CA LYS A 95 -11.96 39.53 -6.19
C LYS A 95 -12.47 38.45 -5.20
N GLY A 96 -12.43 38.78 -3.91
CA GLY A 96 -13.32 38.38 -2.80
C GLY A 96 -13.89 36.95 -2.63
N PRO A 97 -13.55 36.23 -1.54
CA PRO A 97 -14.41 35.19 -0.96
C PRO A 97 -15.48 35.78 -0.02
N PRO A 98 -16.64 35.14 0.17
CA PRO A 98 -17.57 35.48 1.25
C PRO A 98 -17.05 34.97 2.62
N PRO A 99 -17.40 35.62 3.73
CA PRO A 99 -17.09 35.12 5.07
C PRO A 99 -18.07 34.01 5.49
N ALA A 100 -17.54 32.92 6.01
CA ALA A 100 -18.29 31.97 6.83
C ALA A 100 -17.71 32.03 8.25
N ASP A 101 -18.59 32.22 9.23
CA ASP A 101 -18.20 32.67 10.57
C ASP A 101 -17.57 31.58 11.43
N SER A 102 -16.87 32.03 12.48
CA SER A 102 -16.32 31.15 13.49
C SER A 102 -17.43 30.52 14.33
N SER A 103 -17.30 29.24 14.68
CA SER A 103 -17.74 28.78 15.99
C SER A 103 -16.75 27.78 16.57
N SER A 104 -15.83 28.30 17.38
CA SER A 104 -15.10 27.50 18.37
C SER A 104 -16.04 27.22 19.54
N SER A 105 -16.22 25.96 19.92
CA SER A 105 -16.91 25.59 21.16
C SER A 105 -16.17 24.49 21.89
N SER A 106 -15.73 24.85 23.09
CA SER A 106 -14.91 24.07 24.01
C SER A 106 -15.46 22.69 24.36
N LYS A 107 -14.59 21.68 24.27
CA LYS A 107 -14.30 20.68 25.32
C LYS A 107 -15.27 20.67 26.52
N ASP A 108 -16.17 19.70 26.53
CA ASP A 108 -16.74 19.14 27.77
C ASP A 108 -16.33 17.67 27.93
N LYS A 109 -16.32 17.18 29.18
CA LYS A 109 -15.87 15.82 29.54
C LYS A 109 -17.04 15.05 30.18
N GLY A 110 -17.99 14.62 29.35
CA GLY A 110 -19.11 13.76 29.75
C GLY A 110 -18.99 12.35 29.18
N ILE A 111 -18.88 11.34 30.05
CA ILE A 111 -19.04 9.92 29.67
C ILE A 111 -20.52 9.56 29.80
N ALA A 112 -21.22 9.34 28.67
CA ALA A 112 -22.33 8.38 28.54
C ALA A 112 -22.90 8.34 27.11
N SER A 113 -22.76 7.19 26.44
CA SER A 113 -23.73 6.59 25.48
C SER A 113 -24.54 7.52 24.56
N GLY A 114 -24.11 7.64 23.30
CA GLY A 114 -24.91 8.28 22.26
C GLY A 114 -24.17 8.50 20.94
N GLU A 115 -23.32 7.56 20.51
CA GLU A 115 -22.80 7.60 19.14
C GLU A 115 -23.96 7.33 18.17
N THR A 116 -24.15 8.22 17.20
CA THR A 116 -25.17 8.06 16.16
C THR A 116 -24.62 7.20 15.02
N ASP A 117 -25.50 6.64 14.19
CA ASP A 117 -25.07 5.87 13.01
C ASP A 117 -24.19 6.73 12.07
N GLU A 118 -24.47 8.04 12.00
CA GLU A 118 -23.69 9.05 11.25
C GLU A 118 -22.26 9.25 11.80
N ASP A 119 -22.02 8.99 13.09
CA ASP A 119 -20.67 9.04 13.69
C ASP A 119 -19.81 7.82 13.34
N ILE A 120 -20.43 6.73 12.87
CA ILE A 120 -19.75 5.46 12.55
C ILE A 120 -19.48 5.39 11.03
N ILE A 121 -20.54 5.53 10.23
CA ILE A 121 -20.47 5.53 8.76
C ILE A 121 -21.09 6.83 8.24
N ASP A 122 -20.36 7.51 7.37
CA ASP A 122 -20.88 8.63 6.57
C ASP A 122 -21.94 8.11 5.60
N MET A 123 -23.20 8.28 5.99
CA MET A 123 -24.37 7.83 5.24
C MET A 123 -24.49 8.48 3.86
N ASP A 124 -23.96 9.67 3.63
CA ASP A 124 -24.05 10.32 2.31
C ASP A 124 -22.99 9.78 1.34
N THR A 125 -21.82 9.39 1.85
CA THR A 125 -20.86 8.58 1.08
C THR A 125 -21.38 7.15 0.85
N PHE A 126 -21.94 6.49 1.88
CA PHE A 126 -22.40 5.11 1.76
C PHE A 126 -23.60 4.96 0.82
N LYS A 127 -24.56 5.90 0.82
CA LYS A 127 -25.68 5.94 -0.14
C LYS A 127 -25.21 5.97 -1.60
N GLN A 128 -24.11 6.65 -1.92
CA GLN A 128 -23.57 6.69 -3.29
C GLN A 128 -23.10 5.32 -3.78
N ILE A 129 -22.77 4.39 -2.87
CA ILE A 129 -22.46 3.00 -3.20
C ILE A 129 -23.75 2.19 -3.34
N LEU A 130 -24.73 2.40 -2.45
CA LEU A 130 -26.05 1.75 -2.55
C LEU A 130 -26.81 2.16 -3.84
N GLU A 131 -26.61 3.38 -4.33
CA GLU A 131 -27.14 3.85 -5.63
C GLU A 131 -26.51 3.15 -6.85
N LEU A 132 -25.48 2.33 -6.66
CA LEU A 132 -24.85 1.50 -7.69
C LEU A 132 -25.31 0.02 -7.65
N ASP A 133 -26.05 -0.40 -6.63
CA ASP A 133 -26.69 -1.72 -6.62
C ASP A 133 -27.80 -1.75 -7.69
N GLU A 134 -27.87 -2.84 -8.49
CA GLU A 134 -28.85 -2.95 -9.58
C GLU A 134 -30.27 -3.26 -9.07
N ASP A 135 -30.40 -3.78 -7.85
CA ASP A 135 -31.63 -4.17 -7.17
C ASP A 135 -31.52 -4.09 -5.62
N ASP A 136 -32.57 -4.52 -4.92
CA ASP A 136 -32.64 -4.52 -3.45
C ASP A 136 -31.81 -5.64 -2.78
N GLU A 137 -31.06 -6.46 -3.53
CA GLU A 137 -30.25 -7.57 -2.98
C GLU A 137 -28.86 -7.11 -2.51
N HIS A 138 -28.46 -5.87 -2.87
CA HIS A 138 -27.25 -5.18 -2.43
C HIS A 138 -25.92 -5.94 -2.68
N GLU A 139 -25.84 -6.74 -3.74
CA GLU A 139 -24.68 -7.61 -4.02
C GLU A 139 -23.37 -6.81 -4.21
N PHE A 140 -23.41 -5.71 -4.98
CA PHE A 140 -22.22 -4.91 -5.28
C PHE A 140 -21.70 -4.17 -4.04
N SER A 141 -22.57 -3.50 -3.31
CA SER A 141 -22.18 -2.80 -2.08
C SER A 141 -21.69 -3.77 -1.00
N LEU A 142 -22.25 -4.98 -0.92
CA LEU A 142 -21.77 -6.06 -0.06
C LEU A 142 -20.38 -6.57 -0.47
N GLU A 143 -20.12 -6.81 -1.76
CA GLU A 143 -18.79 -7.22 -2.26
C GLU A 143 -17.72 -6.16 -1.91
N MET A 144 -18.05 -4.87 -2.07
CA MET A 144 -17.15 -3.77 -1.67
C MET A 144 -16.82 -3.80 -0.17
N VAL A 145 -17.80 -4.12 0.68
CA VAL A 145 -17.63 -4.24 2.14
C VAL A 145 -16.81 -5.46 2.53
N GLU A 146 -17.02 -6.62 1.90
CA GLU A 146 -16.21 -7.82 2.15
C GLU A 146 -14.75 -7.64 1.68
N ALA A 147 -14.54 -7.00 0.54
CA ALA A 147 -13.22 -6.64 0.05
C ALA A 147 -12.48 -5.71 1.04
N TYR A 148 -13.18 -4.74 1.61
CA TYR A 148 -12.64 -3.85 2.64
C TYR A 148 -12.24 -4.60 3.91
N TYR A 149 -13.04 -5.55 4.41
CA TYR A 149 -12.67 -6.34 5.59
C TYR A 149 -11.36 -7.10 5.39
N SER A 150 -11.21 -7.78 4.24
CA SER A 150 -9.99 -8.50 3.88
C SER A 150 -8.77 -7.56 3.78
N GLN A 151 -8.97 -6.40 3.15
CA GLN A 151 -7.94 -5.36 3.01
C GLN A 151 -7.51 -4.77 4.36
N ALA A 152 -8.47 -4.43 5.23
CA ALA A 152 -8.24 -3.85 6.55
C ALA A 152 -7.52 -4.84 7.47
N GLY A 153 -7.99 -6.09 7.56
CA GLY A 153 -7.35 -7.14 8.34
C GLY A 153 -5.89 -7.38 7.93
N THR A 154 -5.63 -7.47 6.62
CA THR A 154 -4.26 -7.59 6.09
C THR A 154 -3.41 -6.35 6.42
N THR A 155 -3.97 -5.16 6.24
CA THR A 155 -3.26 -3.90 6.51
C THR A 155 -2.90 -3.73 7.98
N PHE A 156 -3.77 -4.14 8.91
CA PHE A 156 -3.46 -4.11 10.34
C PHE A 156 -2.34 -5.08 10.73
N ILE A 157 -2.24 -6.24 10.09
CA ILE A 157 -1.12 -7.18 10.29
C ILE A 157 0.19 -6.51 9.84
N ASP A 158 0.21 -5.96 8.63
CA ASP A 158 1.36 -5.24 8.07
C ASP A 158 1.76 -4.02 8.93
N MET A 159 0.80 -3.29 9.49
CA MET A 159 1.06 -2.14 10.39
C MET A 159 1.70 -2.58 11.71
N ASN A 160 1.30 -3.72 12.29
CA ASN A 160 1.97 -4.26 13.48
C ASN A 160 3.42 -4.64 13.17
N ALA A 161 3.66 -5.33 12.05
CA ALA A 161 5.01 -5.71 11.61
C ALA A 161 5.90 -4.48 11.34
N ALA A 162 5.35 -3.43 10.74
CA ALA A 162 6.05 -2.16 10.51
C ALA A 162 6.32 -1.38 11.81
N LEU A 163 5.47 -1.49 12.84
CA LEU A 163 5.78 -0.97 14.18
C LEU A 163 6.91 -1.74 14.87
N GLU A 164 6.93 -3.07 14.75
CA GLU A 164 8.02 -3.91 15.30
C GLU A 164 9.38 -3.57 14.69
N SER A 165 9.43 -3.35 13.36
CA SER A 165 10.63 -2.90 12.65
C SER A 165 10.90 -1.39 12.76
N LYS A 166 9.94 -0.60 13.29
CA LYS A 166 9.93 0.87 13.35
C LYS A 166 10.06 1.53 11.96
N ASP A 167 9.46 0.91 10.95
CA ASP A 167 9.45 1.40 9.57
C ASP A 167 8.37 2.47 9.37
N LEU A 168 8.76 3.71 9.62
CA LEU A 168 7.88 4.89 9.52
C LEU A 168 7.40 5.17 8.08
N GLU A 169 8.20 4.84 7.06
CA GLU A 169 7.82 4.99 5.66
C GLU A 169 6.72 3.98 5.30
N LYS A 170 6.91 2.71 5.65
CA LYS A 170 5.88 1.68 5.48
C LYS A 170 4.61 1.96 6.29
N LEU A 171 4.73 2.50 7.50
CA LEU A 171 3.57 2.95 8.30
C LEU A 171 2.81 4.10 7.62
N SER A 172 3.53 5.05 7.02
CA SER A 172 2.91 6.13 6.22
C SER A 172 2.11 5.58 5.04
N ASP A 173 2.71 4.66 4.27
CA ASP A 173 2.08 4.05 3.09
C ASP A 173 0.85 3.21 3.44
N LEU A 174 0.94 2.39 4.49
CA LEU A 174 -0.19 1.59 4.98
C LEU A 174 -1.32 2.49 5.51
N GLY A 175 -0.98 3.58 6.21
CA GLY A 175 -1.94 4.60 6.64
C GLY A 175 -2.63 5.26 5.46
N HIS A 176 -1.89 5.62 4.42
CA HIS A 176 -2.45 6.18 3.19
C HIS A 176 -3.40 5.19 2.47
N PHE A 177 -3.01 3.93 2.37
CA PHE A 177 -3.78 2.87 1.73
C PHE A 177 -5.13 2.62 2.43
N LEU A 178 -5.10 2.39 3.75
CA LEU A 178 -6.33 2.13 4.52
C LEU A 178 -7.21 3.37 4.69
N LYS A 179 -6.62 4.58 4.71
CA LYS A 179 -7.37 5.84 4.59
C LYS A 179 -8.20 5.88 3.31
N GLY A 180 -7.60 5.49 2.17
CA GLY A 180 -8.25 5.51 0.87
C GLY A 180 -9.46 4.58 0.80
N SER A 181 -9.33 3.32 1.23
CA SER A 181 -10.45 2.38 1.21
C SER A 181 -11.52 2.67 2.26
N SER A 182 -11.12 3.11 3.46
CA SER A 182 -12.06 3.56 4.49
C SER A 182 -12.87 4.79 4.03
N ALA A 183 -12.23 5.70 3.28
CA ALA A 183 -12.92 6.85 2.70
C ALA A 183 -13.97 6.45 1.65
N ALA A 184 -13.69 5.43 0.83
CA ALA A 184 -14.62 4.98 -0.21
C ALA A 184 -15.94 4.46 0.38
N LEU A 185 -15.88 3.69 1.48
CA LEU A 185 -17.06 3.17 2.18
C LEU A 185 -17.68 4.13 3.23
N GLY A 186 -17.18 5.37 3.34
CA GLY A 186 -17.67 6.32 4.34
C GLY A 186 -17.25 6.03 5.79
N VAL A 187 -16.32 5.10 6.05
CA VAL A 187 -15.84 4.72 7.40
C VAL A 187 -14.97 5.84 7.99
N SER A 188 -15.63 6.90 8.46
CA SER A 188 -15.02 8.21 8.69
C SER A 188 -14.02 8.22 9.85
N LYS A 189 -14.28 7.50 10.95
CA LYS A 189 -13.35 7.40 12.09
C LYS A 189 -12.04 6.74 11.67
N VAL A 190 -12.11 5.55 11.07
CA VAL A 190 -10.94 4.81 10.56
C VAL A 190 -10.17 5.63 9.53
N ARG A 191 -10.84 6.30 8.59
CA ARG A 191 -10.21 7.23 7.63
C ARG A 191 -9.40 8.32 8.33
N ASN A 192 -9.99 8.99 9.30
CA ASN A 192 -9.37 10.12 10.01
C ASN A 192 -8.19 9.66 10.89
N SER A 193 -8.27 8.48 11.51
CA SER A 193 -7.16 7.87 12.25
C SER A 193 -6.03 7.40 11.33
N CYS A 194 -6.37 6.81 10.18
CA CYS A 194 -5.36 6.43 9.17
C CYS A 194 -4.64 7.63 8.56
N GLU A 195 -5.29 8.79 8.43
CA GLU A 195 -4.65 10.05 8.03
C GLU A 195 -3.60 10.53 9.05
N LYS A 196 -3.87 10.39 10.35
CA LYS A 196 -2.89 10.68 11.40
C LYS A 196 -1.72 9.69 11.38
N ILE A 197 -1.98 8.39 11.16
CA ILE A 197 -0.92 7.38 10.96
C ILE A 197 -0.03 7.76 9.75
N GLN A 198 -0.65 8.16 8.63
CA GLN A 198 0.05 8.66 7.45
C GLN A 198 0.97 9.84 7.79
N ASN A 199 0.44 10.87 8.45
CA ASN A 199 1.21 12.07 8.82
C ASN A 199 2.35 11.76 9.80
N TYR A 200 2.08 10.98 10.86
CA TYR A 200 3.08 10.62 11.86
C TYR A 200 4.20 9.76 11.24
N GLY A 201 3.87 8.83 10.33
CA GLY A 201 4.85 8.06 9.55
C GLY A 201 5.71 8.96 8.67
N ALA A 202 5.13 9.99 8.06
CA ALA A 202 5.84 11.03 7.31
C ALA A 202 6.61 12.05 8.20
N LEU A 203 6.79 11.77 9.50
CA LEU A 203 7.42 12.64 10.50
C LEU A 203 6.78 14.04 10.59
N ARG A 204 5.45 14.10 10.51
CA ARG A 204 4.66 15.33 10.67
C ARG A 204 3.61 15.15 11.76
N ASP A 205 3.40 16.16 12.58
CA ASP A 205 2.26 16.17 13.51
C ASP A 205 0.97 16.69 12.85
N ASP A 206 -0.06 16.88 13.67
CA ASP A 206 -1.39 17.32 13.27
C ASP A 206 -1.41 18.77 12.71
N GLU A 207 -0.37 19.57 12.99
CA GLU A 207 -0.16 20.91 12.45
C GLU A 207 0.80 20.90 11.23
N ALA A 208 1.14 19.70 10.73
CA ALA A 208 2.14 19.43 9.70
C ALA A 208 3.57 19.89 10.05
N LEU A 209 3.88 20.05 11.34
CA LEU A 209 5.21 20.42 11.83
C LEU A 209 6.12 19.19 11.99
N PRO A 210 7.45 19.33 11.87
CA PRO A 210 8.38 18.20 11.98
C PRO A 210 8.31 17.49 13.34
N LEU A 211 8.03 16.19 13.31
CA LEU A 211 7.94 15.30 14.47
C LEU A 211 9.25 14.50 14.64
N LYS A 212 9.59 14.13 15.89
CA LYS A 212 10.73 13.23 16.16
C LYS A 212 10.33 11.77 15.91
N PRO A 213 11.21 10.91 15.34
CA PRO A 213 10.89 9.50 15.06
C PRO A 213 10.38 8.71 16.27
N GLU A 214 10.94 8.95 17.46
CA GLU A 214 10.54 8.23 18.68
C GLU A 214 9.11 8.59 19.09
N VAL A 215 8.75 9.87 18.96
CA VAL A 215 7.40 10.38 19.26
C VAL A 215 6.39 9.95 18.19
N ALA A 216 6.83 9.86 16.92
CA ALA A 216 6.00 9.32 15.84
C ALA A 216 5.61 7.86 16.12
N ILE A 217 6.57 6.99 16.45
CA ILE A 217 6.31 5.59 16.81
C ILE A 217 5.38 5.48 18.03
N GLU A 218 5.59 6.27 19.08
CA GLU A 218 4.71 6.29 20.26
C GLU A 218 3.27 6.68 19.90
N ARG A 219 3.08 7.74 19.10
CA ARG A 219 1.76 8.18 18.65
C ARG A 219 1.08 7.14 17.76
N ILE A 220 1.79 6.56 16.79
CA ILE A 220 1.25 5.53 15.90
C ILE A 220 0.88 4.27 16.69
N THR A 221 1.64 3.88 17.72
CA THR A 221 1.33 2.71 18.55
C THR A 221 -0.02 2.85 19.28
N ASN A 222 -0.25 4.02 19.90
CA ASN A 222 -1.53 4.31 20.56
C ASN A 222 -2.68 4.38 19.53
N LEU A 223 -2.44 5.08 18.42
CA LEU A 223 -3.43 5.29 17.36
C LEU A 223 -3.77 4.01 16.59
N LEU A 224 -2.85 3.05 16.46
CA LEU A 224 -3.10 1.74 15.87
C LEU A 224 -3.99 0.87 16.76
N SER A 225 -4.05 1.14 18.07
CA SER A 225 -5.02 0.50 18.95
C SER A 225 -6.41 1.12 18.74
N GLN A 226 -6.50 2.45 18.77
CA GLN A 226 -7.73 3.21 18.51
C GLN A 226 -8.37 2.85 17.15
N VAL A 227 -7.59 2.81 16.06
CA VAL A 227 -8.14 2.56 14.71
C VAL A 227 -8.69 1.14 14.53
N LYS A 228 -8.23 0.16 15.34
CA LYS A 228 -8.80 -1.19 15.37
C LYS A 228 -10.15 -1.21 16.09
N GLU A 229 -10.25 -0.52 17.22
CA GLU A 229 -11.53 -0.32 17.93
C GLU A 229 -12.55 0.41 17.04
N GLU A 230 -12.13 1.48 16.35
CA GLU A 230 -12.96 2.21 15.37
C GLU A 230 -13.40 1.33 14.19
N TYR A 231 -12.52 0.43 13.74
CA TYR A 231 -12.85 -0.56 12.70
C TYR A 231 -13.84 -1.62 13.19
N GLU A 232 -13.68 -2.17 14.39
CA GLU A 232 -14.60 -3.16 14.96
C GLU A 232 -16.03 -2.59 15.11
N VAL A 233 -16.15 -1.32 15.51
CA VAL A 233 -17.45 -0.61 15.59
C VAL A 233 -18.07 -0.45 14.19
N ALA A 234 -17.28 -0.07 13.18
CA ALA A 234 -17.75 0.04 11.80
C ALA A 234 -18.10 -1.32 11.17
N GLU A 235 -17.32 -2.35 11.45
CA GLU A 235 -17.56 -3.72 11.00
C GLU A 235 -18.86 -4.27 11.58
N ALA A 236 -19.11 -4.08 12.89
CA ALA A 236 -20.35 -4.48 13.54
C ALA A 236 -21.56 -3.74 12.93
N TRP A 237 -21.44 -2.43 12.68
CA TRP A 237 -22.49 -1.65 12.03
C TRP A 237 -22.84 -2.19 10.64
N LEU A 238 -21.81 -2.43 9.81
CA LEU A 238 -21.97 -2.94 8.44
C LEU A 238 -22.54 -4.37 8.44
N LYS A 239 -22.06 -5.27 9.31
CA LYS A 239 -22.63 -6.63 9.45
C LYS A 239 -24.11 -6.60 9.82
N LYS A 240 -24.50 -5.71 10.74
CA LYS A 240 -25.88 -5.50 11.12
C LYS A 240 -26.73 -4.93 9.97
N TYR A 241 -26.19 -3.99 9.18
CA TYR A 241 -26.86 -3.44 8.01
C TYR A 241 -27.21 -4.53 6.98
N TYR A 242 -26.25 -5.40 6.62
CA TYR A 242 -26.44 -6.51 5.69
C TYR A 242 -27.05 -7.78 6.32
N GLY A 243 -27.61 -7.69 7.54
CA GLY A 243 -28.28 -8.81 8.20
C GLY A 243 -27.38 -10.02 8.56
N LYS A 244 -26.05 -9.83 8.63
CA LYS A 244 -25.06 -10.89 8.92
C LYS A 244 -24.83 -11.15 10.42
N GLU A 245 -25.51 -10.43 11.32
CA GLU A 245 -25.63 -10.81 12.74
C GLU A 245 -26.94 -11.55 12.99
N GLY A 246 -26.97 -12.89 12.81
CA GLY A 246 -28.25 -13.60 12.82
C GLY A 246 -28.31 -15.14 12.76
N ASP A 247 -27.24 -15.90 13.04
CA ASP A 247 -27.30 -17.30 13.53
C ASP A 247 -25.99 -17.68 14.25
#